data_AF-A0A970AAX2-F1
#
_entry.id   AF-A0A970AAX2-F1
#
_cell.length_a   1.000
_cell.length_b   1.000
_cell.length_c   1.000
_cell.angle_alpha   90.00
_cell.angle_beta   90.00
_cell.angle_gamma   90.00
#
_symmetry.space_group_name_H-M   'P 1'
#
loop_
_entity.id
_entity.type
_entity.pdbx_description
1 polymer ?
#
loop_
_entity_poly.entity_id
_entity_poly.type
_entity_poly.pdbx_seq_one_letter_code
_entity_poly.pdbx_strand_id
1 'polypeptide(L)'
;MENLRKTKITVLSSSDDFVSVVSEEGDEFLLEAKSQDLSTAEEGEEIEVIYVPASSPEIPARVIGTKKQFKKKLPSRINFGTMLKHMDKNKRMIEEMIPNIKDSSYLTEMQEKLEWLERGLELFQ
;
A
#
# COMPACT_ATOMS: atom_id res chain seq x y z
N MET A 1 19.27 -31.88 1.39
CA MET A 1 18.73 -30.62 0.86
C MET A 1 17.39 -30.39 1.53
N GLU A 2 17.23 -29.30 2.27
CA GLU A 2 15.92 -28.96 2.84
C GLU A 2 14.98 -28.54 1.70
N ASN A 3 13.76 -29.07 1.69
CA ASN A 3 12.76 -28.80 0.66
C ASN A 3 12.10 -27.44 0.95
N LEU A 4 12.72 -26.36 0.48
CA LEU A 4 12.23 -25.00 0.70
C LEU A 4 11.01 -24.73 -0.21
N ARG A 5 9.93 -24.24 0.39
CA ARG A 5 8.75 -23.77 -0.31
C ARG A 5 8.62 -22.26 -0.18
N LYS A 6 8.11 -21.63 -1.22
CA LYS A 6 7.78 -20.20 -1.25
C LYS A 6 6.32 -20.06 -1.65
N THR A 7 5.52 -19.40 -0.84
CA THR A 7 4.11 -19.15 -1.15
C THR A 7 3.62 -17.87 -0.52
N LYS A 8 2.47 -17.38 -0.99
CA LYS A 8 1.70 -16.36 -0.31
C LYS A 8 0.75 -17.03 0.66
N ILE A 9 0.65 -16.45 1.84
CA ILE A 9 -0.25 -16.90 2.88
C ILE A 9 -1.11 -15.75 3.38
N THR A 10 -2.29 -16.10 3.85
CA THR A 10 -3.16 -15.20 4.61
C THR A 10 -3.20 -15.66 6.05
N VAL A 11 -2.98 -14.74 6.98
CA VAL A 11 -3.05 -15.02 8.42
C VAL A 11 -4.50 -15.22 8.84
N LEU A 12 -4.81 -16.40 9.37
CA LEU A 12 -6.13 -16.73 9.91
C LEU A 12 -6.25 -16.39 11.39
N SER A 13 -5.19 -16.67 12.16
CA SER A 13 -5.11 -16.27 13.57
C SER A 13 -3.65 -16.26 14.04
N SER A 14 -3.37 -15.45 15.05
CA SER A 14 -2.02 -15.28 15.62
C SER A 14 -2.05 -15.49 17.13
N SER A 15 -1.07 -16.21 17.64
CA SER A 15 -0.81 -16.43 19.07
C SER A 15 0.68 -16.23 19.35
N ASP A 16 1.07 -16.20 20.62
CA ASP A 16 2.47 -15.95 21.04
C ASP A 16 3.45 -17.02 20.54
N ASP A 17 2.97 -18.25 20.31
CA ASP A 17 3.80 -19.38 19.91
C ASP A 17 3.60 -19.77 18.43
N PHE A 18 2.39 -19.64 17.90
CA PHE A 18 2.05 -20.08 16.54
C PHE A 18 1.15 -19.09 15.79
N VAL A 19 1.31 -19.07 14.47
CA VAL A 19 0.44 -18.36 13.54
C VAL A 19 -0.22 -19.37 12.61
N SER A 20 -1.54 -19.38 12.59
CA SER A 20 -2.34 -20.19 11.66
C SER A 20 -2.55 -19.43 10.37
N VAL A 21 -2.26 -20.09 9.25
CA VAL A 21 -2.22 -19.47 7.94
C VAL A 21 -2.84 -20.38 6.89
N VAL A 22 -3.39 -19.78 5.83
CA VAL A 22 -3.84 -20.47 4.63
C VAL A 22 -3.01 -20.04 3.43
N SER A 23 -2.54 -20.99 2.61
CA SER A 23 -1.83 -20.67 1.38
C SER A 23 -2.78 -20.17 0.29
N GLU A 24 -2.22 -19.55 -0.76
CA GLU A 24 -2.94 -19.23 -1.99
C GLU A 24 -3.56 -20.46 -2.68
N GLU A 25 -3.01 -21.66 -2.42
CA GLU A 25 -3.53 -22.93 -2.93
C GLU A 25 -4.64 -23.53 -2.05
N GLY A 26 -4.96 -22.89 -0.90
CA GLY A 26 -6.00 -23.33 0.03
C GLY A 26 -5.53 -24.27 1.13
N ASP A 27 -4.22 -24.52 1.25
CA ASP A 27 -3.67 -25.38 2.30
C ASP A 27 -3.53 -24.60 3.62
N GLU A 28 -4.15 -25.11 4.68
CA GLU A 28 -4.01 -24.57 6.03
C GLU A 28 -2.86 -25.24 6.79
N PHE A 29 -2.00 -24.45 7.43
CA PHE A 29 -0.92 -24.96 8.26
C PHE A 29 -0.49 -23.94 9.33
N LEU A 30 0.35 -24.40 10.26
CA LEU A 30 0.89 -23.60 11.36
C LEU A 30 2.33 -23.15 11.06
N LEU A 31 2.64 -21.90 11.42
CA LEU A 31 3.99 -21.34 11.44
C LEU A 31 4.38 -21.00 12.88
N GLU A 32 5.67 -21.08 13.21
CA GLU A 32 6.17 -20.60 14.51
C GLU A 32 6.15 -19.07 14.57
N ALA A 33 5.42 -18.48 15.52
CA ALA A 33 5.23 -17.03 15.64
C ALA A 33 6.52 -16.28 15.99
N LYS A 34 7.44 -16.94 16.70
CA LYS A 34 8.75 -16.38 17.08
C LYS A 34 9.70 -16.23 15.90
N SER A 35 9.36 -16.80 14.75
CA SER A 35 10.17 -16.64 13.53
C SER A 35 9.87 -15.30 12.86
N GLN A 36 10.93 -14.51 12.62
CA GLN A 36 10.92 -13.36 11.68
C GLN A 36 9.78 -12.34 11.92
N ASP A 37 9.46 -12.04 13.19
CA ASP A 37 8.43 -11.06 13.59
C ASP A 37 7.00 -11.37 13.09
N LEU A 38 6.65 -12.65 12.99
CA LEU A 38 5.27 -13.11 12.73
C LEU A 38 4.36 -12.97 13.94
N SER A 39 4.89 -12.84 15.15
CA SER A 39 4.13 -12.58 16.38
C SER A 39 3.33 -11.27 16.34
N THR A 40 3.71 -10.32 15.47
CA THR A 40 2.96 -9.08 15.25
C THR A 40 2.03 -9.15 14.04
N ALA A 41 1.91 -10.31 13.39
CA ALA A 41 1.07 -10.45 12.21
C ALA A 41 -0.41 -10.38 12.63
N GLU A 42 -1.18 -9.58 11.91
CA GLU A 42 -2.60 -9.42 12.19
C GLU A 42 -3.45 -10.37 11.33
N GLU A 43 -4.61 -10.76 11.84
CA GLU A 43 -5.59 -11.53 11.06
C GLU A 43 -5.95 -10.80 9.76
N GLY A 44 -5.97 -11.55 8.66
CA GLY A 44 -6.20 -11.05 7.31
C GLY A 44 -4.98 -10.41 6.63
N GLU A 45 -3.81 -10.40 7.28
CA GLU A 45 -2.58 -9.93 6.64
C GLU A 45 -2.07 -10.95 5.61
N GLU A 46 -1.69 -10.46 4.41
CA GLU A 46 -1.08 -11.26 3.36
C GLU A 46 0.44 -11.17 3.45
N ILE A 47 1.11 -12.32 3.58
CA ILE A 47 2.56 -12.41 3.78
C ILE A 47 3.13 -13.37 2.74
N GLU A 48 4.22 -12.98 2.08
CA GLU A 48 4.99 -13.91 1.25
C GLU A 48 6.02 -14.60 2.14
N VAL A 49 5.93 -15.92 2.28
CA VAL A 49 6.78 -16.71 3.18
C VAL A 49 7.63 -17.71 2.42
N ILE A 50 8.87 -17.87 2.88
CA ILE A 50 9.76 -18.97 2.52
C ILE A 50 9.87 -19.86 3.75
N TYR A 51 9.45 -21.11 3.63
CA TYR A 51 9.35 -22.03 4.75
C TYR A 51 9.80 -23.44 4.37
N VAL A 52 10.19 -24.19 5.38
CA VAL A 52 10.36 -25.64 5.29
C VAL A 52 9.05 -26.27 5.75
N PRO A 53 8.36 -27.03 4.89
CA PRO A 53 7.12 -27.69 5.27
C PRO A 53 7.37 -28.67 6.40
N ALA A 54 6.41 -28.76 7.31
CA ALA A 54 6.46 -29.72 8.38
C ALA A 54 6.33 -31.15 7.84
N SER A 55 6.94 -32.11 8.52
CA SER A 55 6.79 -33.54 8.20
C SER A 55 5.44 -34.11 8.64
N SER A 56 4.69 -33.39 9.47
CA SER A 56 3.37 -33.75 9.99
C SER A 56 2.54 -32.48 10.22
N PRO A 57 1.20 -32.52 10.02
CA PRO A 57 0.31 -31.37 10.25
C PRO A 57 0.28 -30.88 11.70
N GLU A 58 0.70 -31.69 12.67
CA GLU A 58 0.79 -31.31 14.08
C GLU A 58 2.07 -30.52 14.41
N ILE A 59 3.02 -30.48 13.48
CA ILE A 59 4.30 -29.79 13.65
C ILE A 59 4.23 -28.48 12.86
N PRO A 60 4.61 -27.34 13.45
CA PRO A 60 4.65 -26.07 12.73
C PRO A 60 5.74 -26.10 11.66
N ALA A 61 5.43 -25.51 10.51
CA ALA A 61 6.41 -25.25 9.47
C ALA A 61 7.43 -24.20 9.94
N ARG A 62 8.71 -24.45 9.65
CA ARG A 62 9.79 -23.53 10.02
C ARG A 62 9.95 -22.45 8.96
N VAL A 63 9.80 -21.19 9.37
CA VAL A 63 9.96 -20.04 8.46
C VAL A 63 11.44 -19.68 8.35
N ILE A 64 11.92 -19.61 7.11
CA ILE A 64 13.30 -19.22 6.79
C ILE A 64 13.38 -17.73 6.44
N GLY A 65 12.31 -17.18 5.86
CA GLY A 65 12.22 -15.75 5.59
C GLY A 65 10.79 -15.31 5.30
N THR A 66 10.48 -14.07 5.69
CA THR A 66 9.21 -13.42 5.40
C THR A 66 9.46 -12.15 4.60
N LYS A 67 8.66 -11.92 3.56
CA LYS A 67 8.56 -10.62 2.93
C LYS A 67 7.17 -10.07 3.25
N LYS A 68 7.08 -9.25 4.29
CA LYS A 68 5.84 -8.55 4.64
C LYS A 68 5.40 -7.72 3.43
N GLN A 69 4.27 -8.08 2.84
CA GLN A 69 3.62 -7.20 1.91
C GLN A 69 2.86 -6.20 2.77
N PHE A 70 3.38 -4.98 2.88
CA PHE A 70 2.72 -3.92 3.62
C PHE A 70 1.23 -3.96 3.28
N LYS A 71 0.38 -4.05 4.32
CA LYS A 71 -1.08 -3.86 4.20
C LYS A 71 -1.29 -2.81 3.12
N LYS A 72 -1.98 -3.16 2.04
CA LYS A 72 -2.48 -2.17 1.09
C LYS A 72 -3.29 -1.20 1.95
N LYS A 73 -2.68 -0.09 2.37
CA LYS A 73 -3.37 0.96 3.09
C LYS A 73 -4.51 1.31 2.15
N LEU A 74 -5.75 1.09 2.60
CA LEU A 74 -6.88 1.71 1.94
C LEU A 74 -6.48 3.16 1.70
N PRO A 75 -6.58 3.68 0.47
CA PRO A 75 -6.19 5.06 0.20
C PRO A 75 -6.90 5.90 1.25
N SER A 76 -6.12 6.53 2.13
CA SER A 76 -6.65 7.38 3.18
C SER A 76 -7.64 8.30 2.49
N ARG A 77 -8.89 8.36 2.98
CA ARG A 77 -9.96 9.20 2.41
C ARG A 77 -9.32 10.46 1.86
N ILE A 78 -9.40 10.67 0.54
CA ILE A 78 -8.73 11.79 -0.13
C ILE A 78 -9.02 13.03 0.71
N ASN A 79 -7.98 13.64 1.27
CA ASN A 79 -8.17 14.84 2.07
C ASN A 79 -8.47 15.98 1.09
N PHE A 80 -9.76 16.15 0.79
CA PHE A 80 -10.25 17.18 -0.11
C PHE A 80 -9.74 18.56 0.29
N GLY A 81 -9.57 18.83 1.59
CA GLY A 81 -8.96 20.08 2.07
C GLY A 81 -7.50 20.26 1.64
N THR A 82 -6.70 19.20 1.64
CA THR A 82 -5.32 19.24 1.13
C THR A 82 -5.32 19.43 -0.39
N MET A 83 -6.20 18.75 -1.12
CA MET A 83 -6.33 18.90 -2.58
C MET A 83 -6.70 20.35 -2.97
N LEU A 84 -7.70 20.94 -2.31
CA LEU A 84 -8.11 22.33 -2.55
C LEU A 84 -6.98 23.32 -2.24
N LYS A 85 -6.20 23.09 -1.16
CA LYS A 85 -5.00 23.90 -0.87
C LYS A 85 -3.95 23.80 -1.98
N HIS A 86 -3.75 22.62 -2.57
CA HIS A 86 -2.84 22.48 -3.70
C HIS A 86 -3.36 23.17 -4.96
N MET A 87 -4.67 23.11 -5.22
CA MET A 87 -5.29 23.83 -6.33
C MET A 87 -5.15 25.35 -6.18
N ASP A 88 -5.40 25.90 -4.99
CA ASP A 88 -5.20 27.33 -4.71
C ASP A 88 -3.73 27.75 -4.84
N LYS A 89 -2.80 26.91 -4.37
CA LYS A 89 -1.37 27.16 -4.55
C LYS A 89 -0.96 27.17 -6.02
N ASN A 90 -1.44 26.21 -6.80
CA ASN A 90 -1.13 26.12 -8.23
C ASN A 90 -1.73 27.30 -9.01
N LYS A 91 -2.94 27.75 -8.64
CA LYS A 91 -3.56 28.96 -9.18
C LYS A 91 -2.62 30.16 -9.03
N ARG A 92 -2.19 30.46 -7.81
CA ARG A 92 -1.28 31.59 -7.53
C ARG A 92 0.03 31.49 -8.29
N MET A 93 0.60 30.29 -8.39
CA MET A 93 1.85 30.08 -9.13
C MET A 93 1.67 30.39 -10.62
N ILE A 94 0.55 29.98 -11.23
CA ILE A 94 0.26 30.28 -12.63
C ILE A 94 0.02 31.78 -12.83
N GLU A 95 -0.72 32.43 -11.93
CA GLU A 95 -0.93 33.89 -11.95
C GLU A 95 0.38 34.68 -11.89
N GLU A 96 1.35 34.24 -11.08
CA GLU A 96 2.68 34.85 -11.00
C GLU A 96 3.54 34.60 -12.24
N MET A 97 3.35 33.47 -12.93
CA MET A 97 4.10 33.11 -14.13
C MET A 97 3.61 33.85 -15.38
N ILE A 98 2.30 34.06 -15.53
CA ILE A 98 1.67 34.67 -16.71
C ILE A 98 2.37 35.96 -17.19
N PRO A 99 2.69 36.95 -16.33
CA PRO A 99 3.34 38.18 -16.75
C PRO A 99 4.73 37.99 -17.36
N ASN A 100 5.38 36.86 -17.08
CA ASN A 100 6.75 36.56 -17.51
C ASN A 100 6.80 35.69 -18.78
N ILE A 101 5.66 35.21 -19.28
CA ILE A 101 5.58 34.37 -20.47
C ILE A 101 5.60 35.25 -21.72
N LYS A 102 6.61 35.05 -22.58
CA LYS A 102 6.74 35.74 -23.87
C LYS A 102 6.18 34.95 -25.05
N ASP A 103 6.05 33.64 -24.90
CA ASP A 103 5.53 32.74 -25.92
C ASP A 103 3.99 32.74 -25.88
N SER A 104 3.35 33.14 -26.99
CA SER A 104 1.89 33.29 -27.06
C SER A 104 1.14 31.97 -26.99
N SER A 105 1.74 30.87 -27.48
CA SER A 105 1.13 29.54 -27.40
C SER A 105 1.13 29.05 -25.95
N TYR A 106 2.25 29.23 -25.27
CA TYR A 106 2.39 28.85 -23.87
C TYR A 106 1.55 29.73 -22.93
N LEU A 107 1.41 31.02 -23.26
CA LEU A 107 0.53 31.93 -22.53
C LEU A 107 -0.92 31.48 -22.59
N THR A 108 -1.41 31.13 -23.78
CA THR A 108 -2.77 30.62 -23.99
C THR A 108 -3.00 29.34 -23.20
N GLU A 109 -2.07 28.39 -23.25
CA GLU A 109 -2.14 27.13 -22.49
C GLU A 109 -2.22 27.38 -20.97
N MET A 110 -1.44 28.33 -20.45
CA MET A 110 -1.45 28.66 -19.03
C MET A 110 -2.73 29.39 -18.60
N GLN A 111 -3.31 30.23 -19.46
CA GLN A 111 -4.60 30.86 -19.22
C GLN A 111 -5.73 29.83 -19.20
N GLU A 112 -5.76 28.89 -20.14
CA GLU A 112 -6.75 27.79 -20.14
C GLU A 112 -6.65 26.92 -18.87
N LYS A 113 -5.42 26.61 -18.42
CA LYS A 113 -5.19 25.89 -17.16
C LYS A 113 -5.66 26.67 -15.95
N LEU A 114 -5.45 27.99 -15.93
CA LEU A 114 -5.92 28.86 -14.87
C LEU A 114 -7.45 28.86 -14.80
N GLU A 115 -8.13 29.05 -15.94
CA GLU A 115 -9.59 29.01 -16.01
C GLU A 115 -10.16 27.67 -15.53
N TRP A 116 -9.50 26.56 -15.89
CA TRP A 116 -9.94 25.24 -15.47
C TRP A 116 -9.79 25.03 -13.96
N LEU A 117 -8.70 25.54 -13.38
CA LEU A 117 -8.48 25.54 -11.92
C LEU A 117 -9.50 26.41 -11.20
N GLU A 118 -9.82 27.60 -11.73
CA GLU A 118 -10.82 28.49 -11.15
C GLU A 118 -12.21 27.87 -11.14
N ARG A 119 -12.68 27.36 -12.28
CA ARG A 119 -13.95 26.62 -12.35
C ARG A 119 -13.96 25.42 -11.41
N GLY A 120 -12.85 24.70 -11.31
CA GLY A 120 -12.70 23.58 -10.40
C GLY A 120 -12.82 23.98 -8.93
N LEU A 121 -12.28 25.15 -8.54
CA LEU A 121 -12.37 25.67 -7.18
C LEU A 121 -13.76 26.22 -6.84
N GLU A 122 -14.44 26.86 -7.80
CA GLU A 122 -15.81 27.37 -7.63
C GLU A 122 -16.82 26.28 -7.27
N LEU A 123 -16.61 25.04 -7.71
CA LEU A 123 -17.48 23.90 -7.36
C LEU A 123 -17.46 23.53 -5.87
N PHE A 124 -16.52 24.08 -5.09
CA PHE A 124 -16.33 23.77 -3.67
C PHE A 124 -16.40 25.01 -2.76
N GLN A 125 -16.81 26.17 -3.29
CA GLN A 125 -17.10 27.40 -2.53
C GLN A 125 -18.59 27.51 -2.21
#